data_AF-A0A661RDR1-F1
#
_entry.id   AF-A0A661RDR1-F1
#
_cell.length_a   1.000
_cell.length_b   1.000
_cell.length_c   1.000
_cell.angle_alpha   90.00
_cell.angle_beta   90.00
_cell.angle_gamma   90.00
#
_symmetry.space_group_name_H-M   'P 1'
#
loop_
_entity.id
_entity.type
_entity.pdbx_description
1 polymer ?
#
loop_
_entity_poly.entity_id
_entity_poly.type
_entity_poly.pdbx_seq_one_letter_code
_entity_poly.pdbx_strand_id
1 'polypeptide(L)'
;MTKSKEEKLSGLDKVIQTANQQCGPGTCVTGREVKRDPPRLPFGIFAVDLVTGGGSPIWGTTCLWGPNAAGKTSLAINAMAMAGDMCWRCYRPHTLCTCSQKPKRMRT
;
A
#
# COMPACT_ATOMS: atom_id res chain seq x y z
N MET A 1 -12.06 -29.39 30.91
CA MET A 1 -11.06 -28.78 31.82
C MET A 1 -9.95 -28.28 30.91
N THR A 2 -9.80 -26.98 30.63
CA THR A 2 -9.50 -25.90 31.56
C THR A 2 -10.28 -24.62 31.23
N LYS A 3 -11.22 -24.29 32.12
CA LYS A 3 -11.69 -22.93 32.39
C LYS A 3 -10.47 -22.04 32.61
N SER A 4 -10.25 -20.98 31.82
CA SER A 4 -9.42 -19.77 32.12
C SER A 4 -9.23 -18.86 30.88
N LYS A 5 -10.29 -18.44 30.16
CA LYS A 5 -10.16 -17.39 29.13
C LYS A 5 -11.26 -16.32 29.20
N GLU A 6 -11.82 -16.16 30.39
CA GLU A 6 -12.59 -14.98 30.81
C GLU A 6 -11.75 -14.21 31.85
N GLU A 7 -10.47 -14.01 31.57
CA GLU A 7 -9.66 -13.05 32.30
C GLU A 7 -9.99 -11.68 31.70
N LYS A 8 -10.90 -10.96 32.38
CA LYS A 8 -11.27 -9.54 32.20
C LYS A 8 -10.68 -8.91 30.92
N LEU A 9 -11.47 -8.81 29.84
CA LEU A 9 -11.08 -7.97 28.70
C LEU A 9 -10.61 -6.62 29.26
N SER A 10 -9.33 -6.34 29.02
CA SER A 10 -8.67 -5.17 29.55
C SER A 10 -9.44 -3.92 29.10
N GLY A 11 -9.30 -2.80 29.83
CA GLY A 11 -9.88 -1.53 29.37
C GLY A 11 -9.48 -1.19 27.93
N LEU A 12 -8.30 -1.66 27.51
CA LEU A 12 -7.73 -1.52 26.17
C LEU A 12 -8.53 -2.28 25.09
N ASP A 13 -8.91 -3.53 25.34
CA ASP A 13 -9.66 -4.34 24.37
C ASP A 13 -11.05 -3.73 24.08
N LYS A 14 -11.67 -3.14 25.12
CA LYS A 14 -12.93 -2.41 24.97
C LYS A 14 -12.77 -1.16 24.11
N VAL A 15 -11.70 -0.39 24.32
CA VAL A 15 -11.39 0.80 23.51
C VAL A 15 -11.15 0.43 22.04
N ILE A 16 -10.40 -0.65 21.79
CA ILE A 16 -10.16 -1.16 20.43
C ILE A 16 -11.47 -1.58 19.77
N GLN A 17 -12.37 -2.25 20.50
CA GLN A 17 -13.68 -2.65 19.99
C GLN A 17 -14.55 -1.44 19.66
N THR A 18 -14.62 -0.43 20.55
CA THR A 18 -15.38 0.80 20.30
C THR A 18 -14.84 1.57 19.10
N ALA A 19 -13.52 1.71 18.98
CA ALA A 19 -12.88 2.38 17.85
C ALA A 19 -13.17 1.68 16.51
N ASN A 20 -13.07 0.35 16.47
CA ASN A 20 -13.35 -0.43 15.26
C ASN A 20 -14.84 -0.42 14.88
N GLN A 21 -15.76 -0.32 15.85
CA GLN A 21 -17.19 -0.17 15.56
C GLN A 21 -17.52 1.20 14.96
N GLN A 22 -16.84 2.26 15.41
CA GLN A 22 -17.08 3.62 14.91
C GLN A 22 -16.41 3.89 13.56
N CYS A 23 -15.15 3.48 13.40
CA CYS A 23 -14.32 3.82 12.24
C CYS A 23 -14.24 2.73 11.17
N GLY A 24 -14.77 1.53 11.46
CA GLY A 24 -14.74 0.37 10.57
C GLY A 24 -13.71 -0.69 10.97
N PRO A 25 -13.91 -1.94 10.49
CA PRO A 25 -13.10 -3.07 10.89
C PRO A 25 -11.64 -2.92 10.44
N GLY A 26 -10.70 -3.15 11.38
CA GLY A 26 -9.26 -3.09 11.10
C GLY A 26 -8.62 -1.71 11.21
N THR A 27 -9.33 -0.73 11.78
CA THR A 27 -8.77 0.61 12.07
C THR A 27 -7.73 0.53 13.18
N CYS A 28 -8.04 -0.17 14.26
CA CYS A 28 -7.13 -0.46 15.36
C CYS A 28 -6.86 -1.96 15.40
N VAL A 29 -5.63 -2.34 15.10
CA VAL A 29 -5.16 -3.73 15.11
C VAL A 29 -3.94 -3.85 16.01
N THR A 30 -3.75 -5.04 16.57
CA THR A 30 -2.52 -5.33 17.31
C THR A 30 -1.32 -5.35 16.35
N GLY A 31 -0.13 -5.00 16.83
CA GLY A 31 1.09 -4.96 16.01
C GLY A 31 1.38 -6.26 15.24
N ARG A 32 0.93 -7.41 15.79
CA ARG A 32 1.06 -8.73 15.15
C ARG A 32 0.18 -8.88 13.90
N GLU A 33 -0.96 -8.19 13.85
CA GLU A 33 -1.98 -8.28 12.82
C GLU A 33 -1.95 -7.11 11.84
N VAL A 34 -1.01 -6.17 12.00
CA VAL A 34 -0.80 -5.07 11.06
C VAL A 34 -0.54 -5.64 9.67
N LYS A 35 -1.38 -5.26 8.71
CA LYS A 35 -1.20 -5.64 7.30
C LYS A 35 0.17 -5.17 6.84
N ARG A 36 0.93 -6.08 6.21
CA ARG A 36 2.22 -5.76 5.59
C ARG A 36 2.03 -4.69 4.51
N ASP A 37 3.10 -3.90 4.31
CA ASP A 37 3.16 -2.84 3.31
C ASP A 37 2.66 -3.36 1.94
N PRO A 38 1.65 -2.72 1.33
CA PRO A 38 1.17 -3.12 0.02
C PRO A 38 2.28 -3.05 -1.03
N PRO A 39 2.17 -3.79 -2.15
CA PRO A 39 3.06 -3.59 -3.28
C PRO A 39 3.00 -2.13 -3.74
N ARG A 40 4.12 -1.57 -4.17
CA ARG A 40 4.24 -0.15 -4.53
C ARG A 40 4.53 0.02 -6.02
N LEU A 41 3.98 1.09 -6.58
CA LEU A 41 4.22 1.57 -7.93
C LEU A 41 5.32 2.65 -7.88
N PRO A 42 6.47 2.45 -8.54
CA PRO A 42 7.52 3.45 -8.59
C PRO A 42 7.10 4.66 -9.45
N PHE A 43 7.58 5.84 -9.07
CA PHE A 43 7.41 7.08 -9.83
C PHE A 43 8.41 7.18 -10.98
N GLY A 44 9.48 6.37 -10.99
CA GLY A 44 10.51 6.37 -12.03
C GLY A 44 11.62 7.40 -11.79
N ILE A 45 11.61 8.07 -10.64
CA ILE A 45 12.66 8.98 -10.19
C ILE A 45 13.24 8.40 -8.91
N PHE A 46 14.49 7.94 -8.96
CA PHE A 46 15.13 7.23 -7.85
C PHE A 46 15.06 8.00 -6.53
N ALA A 47 15.28 9.32 -6.54
CA ALA A 47 15.22 10.13 -5.33
C ALA A 47 13.82 10.15 -4.69
N VAL A 48 12.77 10.23 -5.50
CA VAL A 48 11.38 10.23 -5.03
C VAL A 48 11.00 8.84 -4.54
N ASP A 49 11.39 7.80 -5.27
CA ASP A 49 11.13 6.42 -4.90
C ASP A 49 11.85 6.06 -3.59
N LEU A 50 13.08 6.53 -3.39
CA LEU A 50 13.82 6.33 -2.14
C LEU A 50 13.10 6.96 -0.93
N VAL A 51 12.70 8.23 -1.05
CA VAL A 51 12.02 8.96 0.05
C VAL A 51 10.64 8.37 0.35
N THR A 52 9.93 7.89 -0.66
CA THR A 52 8.59 7.31 -0.48
C THR A 52 8.63 5.85 0.00
N GLY A 53 9.78 5.19 0.00
CA GLY A 53 9.90 3.77 0.36
C GLY A 53 9.61 2.80 -0.78
N GLY A 54 9.88 3.23 -2.02
CA GLY A 54 9.72 2.46 -3.25
C GLY A 54 8.55 2.88 -4.12
N GLY A 55 7.92 4.02 -3.83
CA GLY A 55 6.82 4.59 -4.62
C GLY A 55 5.46 4.55 -3.94
N SER A 56 4.41 4.70 -4.76
CA SER A 56 3.02 4.83 -4.34
C SER A 56 2.40 3.47 -3.97
N PRO A 57 1.74 3.32 -2.81
CA PRO A 57 1.08 2.07 -2.44
C PRO A 57 -0.05 1.72 -3.41
N ILE A 58 -0.07 0.48 -3.89
CA ILE A 58 -1.18 -0.05 -4.69
C ILE A 58 -2.36 -0.29 -3.75
N TRP A 59 -3.57 0.03 -4.22
CA TRP A 59 -4.81 0.07 -3.44
C TRP A 59 -4.95 1.25 -2.48
N GLY A 60 -3.95 2.13 -2.43
CA GLY A 60 -4.03 3.42 -1.75
C GLY A 60 -4.26 4.56 -2.74
N THR A 61 -4.62 5.73 -2.18
CA THR A 61 -4.67 7.00 -2.92
C THR A 61 -3.50 7.86 -2.48
N THR A 62 -2.74 8.38 -3.45
CA THR A 62 -1.61 9.29 -3.18
C THR A 62 -1.94 10.67 -3.76
N CYS A 63 -1.83 11.70 -2.94
CA CYS A 63 -2.07 13.09 -3.36
C CYS A 63 -0.74 13.79 -3.64
N LEU A 64 -0.57 14.31 -4.87
CA LEU A 64 0.56 15.16 -5.24
C LEU A 64 0.19 16.63 -5.02
N TRP A 65 0.87 17.30 -4.10
CA TRP A 65 0.57 18.68 -3.72
C TRP A 65 1.79 19.59 -3.87
N GLY A 66 1.55 20.88 -4.16
CA GLY A 66 2.60 21.88 -4.36
C GLY A 66 2.17 23.05 -5.25
N PRO A 67 3.04 24.06 -5.43
CA PRO A 67 2.75 25.26 -6.22
C PRO A 67 2.61 24.94 -7.72
N ASN A 68 2.04 25.89 -8.48
CA ASN A 68 1.93 25.76 -9.93
C ASN A 68 3.32 25.57 -10.56
N ALA A 69 3.38 24.77 -11.62
CA ALA A 69 4.62 24.39 -12.30
C ALA A 69 5.67 23.60 -11.46
N ALA A 70 5.32 23.08 -10.28
CA ALA A 70 6.23 22.22 -9.49
C ALA A 70 6.45 20.79 -10.06
N GLY A 71 5.98 20.50 -11.27
CA GLY A 71 6.15 19.18 -11.89
C GLY A 71 5.20 18.07 -11.39
N LYS A 72 4.13 18.41 -10.67
CA LYS A 72 3.13 17.44 -10.16
C LYS A 72 2.56 16.56 -11.28
N THR A 73 2.16 17.17 -12.39
CA THR A 73 1.62 16.47 -13.56
C THR A 73 2.67 15.61 -14.23
N SER A 74 3.90 16.11 -14.37
CA SER A 74 5.02 15.35 -14.94
C SER A 74 5.35 14.12 -14.11
N LEU A 75 5.35 14.24 -12.78
CA LEU A 75 5.56 13.12 -11.87
C LEU A 75 4.44 12.08 -11.99
N ALA A 76 3.18 12.52 -12.11
CA ALA A 76 2.05 11.62 -12.34
C ALA A 76 2.16 10.89 -13.68
N ILE A 77 2.56 11.59 -14.75
CA ILE A 77 2.78 10.99 -16.08
C ILE A 77 3.90 9.94 -16.02
N ASN A 78 4.99 10.21 -15.33
CA ASN A 78 6.07 9.25 -15.15
C ASN A 78 5.60 7.99 -14.39
N ALA A 79 4.81 8.15 -13.32
CA ALA A 79 4.22 7.03 -12.62
C ALA A 79 3.30 6.19 -13.53
N MET A 80 2.51 6.83 -14.40
CA MET A 80 1.67 6.13 -15.37
C MET A 80 2.51 5.36 -16.40
N ALA A 81 3.62 5.93 -16.88
CA ALA A 81 4.56 5.24 -17.77
C ALA A 81 5.16 4.00 -17.08
N MET A 82 5.51 4.11 -15.78
CA MET A 82 6.00 2.99 -14.99
C MET A 82 4.96 1.90 -14.75
N ALA A 83 3.70 2.28 -14.54
CA ALA A 83 2.60 1.32 -14.47
C ALA A 83 2.45 0.51 -15.77
N GLY A 84 2.70 1.13 -16.93
CA GLY A 84 2.69 0.47 -18.23
C GLY A 84 3.80 -0.56 -18.43
N ASP A 85 4.96 -0.37 -17.78
CA ASP A 85 6.09 -1.31 -17.84
C ASP A 85 6.10 -2.34 -16.70
N MET A 86 5.08 -2.32 -15.85
CA MET A 86 4.92 -3.27 -14.76
C MET A 86 4.00 -4.43 -15.10
N CYS A 87 4.35 -5.61 -14.59
CA CYS A 87 3.48 -6.77 -14.63
C CYS A 87 2.42 -6.69 -13.52
N TRP A 88 1.14 -6.65 -13.88
CA TRP A 88 0.03 -6.53 -12.90
C TRP A 88 -0.22 -7.80 -12.06
N ARG A 89 0.55 -8.87 -12.29
CA ARG A 89 0.46 -10.11 -11.51
C ARG A 89 1.50 -10.17 -10.38
N CYS A 90 2.72 -9.70 -10.63
CA CYS A 90 3.83 -9.78 -9.66
C CYS A 90 4.32 -8.40 -9.19
N TYR A 91 3.78 -7.30 -9.73
CA TYR A 91 4.15 -5.92 -9.40
C TYR A 91 5.66 -5.65 -9.53
N ARG A 92 6.32 -6.34 -10.46
CA ARG A 92 7.70 -6.09 -10.86
C ARG A 92 7.76 -5.52 -12.28
N PRO A 93 8.80 -4.75 -12.61
CA PRO A 93 9.02 -4.32 -13.98
C PRO A 93 9.17 -5.53 -14.91
N HIS A 94 8.80 -5.38 -16.18
CA HIS A 94 8.81 -6.48 -17.16
C HIS A 94 10.17 -7.17 -17.28
N THR A 95 11.26 -6.41 -17.14
CA THR A 95 12.64 -6.91 -17.20
C THR A 95 12.98 -7.87 -16.06
N LEU A 96 12.31 -7.76 -14.91
CA LEU A 96 12.53 -8.57 -13.70
C LEU A 96 11.30 -9.41 -13.33
N CYS A 97 10.45 -9.71 -14.32
CA CYS A 97 9.23 -10.48 -14.10
C CYS A 97 9.56 -11.96 -13.79
N THR A 98 9.05 -12.46 -12.67
CA THR A 98 9.22 -13.87 -12.25
C THR A 98 8.00 -14.74 -12.60
N CYS A 99 7.06 -14.26 -13.40
CA CYS A 99 5.88 -15.04 -13.78
C CYS A 99 6.24 -16.11 -14.82
N SER A 100 5.64 -17.30 -14.67
CA SER A 100 5.78 -18.40 -15.67
C SER A 100 5.11 -18.08 -17.02
N GLN A 101 4.17 -17.13 -17.05
CA GLN A 101 3.48 -16.66 -18.25
C GLN A 101 3.97 -15.26 -18.63
N LYS A 102 3.78 -14.89 -19.90
CA LYS A 102 4.11 -13.55 -20.40
C LYS A 102 3.53 -12.47 -19.47
N PRO A 103 4.29 -11.42 -19.13
CA PRO A 103 3.83 -10.40 -18.19
C PRO A 103 2.50 -9.77 -18.63
N LYS A 104 1.58 -9.63 -17.67
CA LYS A 104 0.28 -9.01 -17.90
C LYS A 104 0.45 -7.49 -17.84
N ARG A 105 0.39 -6.86 -19.01
CA ARG A 105 0.39 -5.40 -19.12
C ARG A 105 -0.91 -4.82 -18.57
N MET A 106 -0.82 -3.63 -17.99
CA MET A 106 -2.00 -2.82 -17.72
C MET A 106 -2.72 -2.57 -19.05
N ARG A 107 -4.01 -2.92 -19.12
CA ARG A 107 -4.82 -2.70 -20.32
C ARG A 107 -5.18 -1.21 -20.33
N THR A 108 -4.51 -0.44 -21.18
CA THR A 108 -4.85 0.95 -21.52
C THR A 108 -6.20 1.01 -22.20
#